data_AF-A0A1T5A1Y2-F1
#
_entry.id   AF-A0A1T5A1Y2-F1
#
_cell.length_a   1.000
_cell.length_b   1.000
_cell.length_c   1.000
_cell.angle_alpha   90.00
_cell.angle_beta   90.00
_cell.angle_gamma   90.00
#
_symmetry.space_group_name_H-M   'P 1'
#
loop_
_entity.id
_entity.type
_entity.pdbx_description
1 polymer ?
#
loop_
_entity_poly.entity_id
_entity_poly.type
_entity_poly.pdbx_seq_one_letter_code
_entity_poly.pdbx_strand_id
1 'polypeptide(L)'
;MLQIASTRAMTVADYMAAANAHYYATRDPLGAAGDFTTAPEISQMFGEMVGIWIADLWLRAGRPAFSYVELGPGRGTLASDALRAMARFGAVPQGIHLVETSPMLRAAQAARLPAAVHHGDITGLPDDVAPLIVANEFFDALPIHQYVRTCDGWRERIVVRDRGALVPKAGSIPADEAVPAALRHHGEGTVVETAPAAAAIMQSCAFRLARRGGAMLVIDYGYSGPAAGDTLQAVKNHRFANPFAQPGEVDLTAHVDFSALAFAALGGGALVAGPVSQGEWLRRLGIDARMKALAAAAPDRADELAGQRDRLVEPDAMGELFRAMAIHAPTWPVPEGFAHPGGPS
;
A
#
# COMPACT_ATOMS: atom_id res chain seq x y z
N MET A 1 -16.03 -18.80 -5.32
CA MET A 1 -15.65 -20.02 -4.59
C MET A 1 -15.38 -21.24 -5.48
N LEU A 2 -16.36 -21.69 -6.30
CA LEU A 2 -16.20 -22.87 -7.18
C LEU A 2 -15.01 -22.77 -8.16
N GLN A 3 -14.71 -21.58 -8.71
CA GLN A 3 -13.56 -21.41 -9.63
C GLN A 3 -12.20 -21.60 -8.95
N ILE A 4 -11.91 -20.89 -7.84
CA ILE A 4 -10.63 -21.01 -7.10
C ILE A 4 -10.38 -22.46 -6.64
N ALA A 5 -11.43 -23.13 -6.18
CA ALA A 5 -11.37 -24.52 -5.73
C ALA A 5 -11.28 -25.55 -6.88
N SER A 6 -11.74 -25.20 -8.10
CA SER A 6 -11.82 -26.14 -9.24
C SER A 6 -10.54 -26.24 -10.08
N THR A 7 -9.62 -25.29 -9.94
CA THR A 7 -8.42 -25.21 -10.78
C THR A 7 -7.40 -26.29 -10.41
N ARG A 8 -6.82 -26.93 -11.42
CA ARG A 8 -5.92 -28.10 -11.27
C ARG A 8 -4.57 -27.71 -10.64
N ALA A 9 -4.03 -26.58 -11.07
CA ALA A 9 -2.85 -25.91 -10.54
C ALA A 9 -2.90 -24.44 -10.99
N MET A 10 -2.40 -23.52 -10.17
CA MET A 10 -2.28 -22.09 -10.51
C MET A 10 -1.05 -21.49 -9.84
N THR A 11 -0.56 -20.36 -10.31
CA THR A 11 0.53 -19.64 -9.62
C THR A 11 0.04 -19.11 -8.26
N VAL A 12 0.97 -18.79 -7.35
CA VAL A 12 0.61 -18.09 -6.11
C VAL A 12 -0.03 -16.72 -6.42
N ALA A 13 0.41 -16.05 -7.49
CA ALA A 13 -0.15 -14.78 -7.93
C ALA A 13 -1.63 -14.91 -8.34
N ASP A 14 -1.94 -15.87 -9.22
CA ASP A 14 -3.32 -16.13 -9.65
C ASP A 14 -4.22 -16.52 -8.47
N TYR A 15 -3.68 -17.32 -7.55
CA TYR A 15 -4.37 -17.70 -6.32
C TYR A 15 -4.70 -16.49 -5.46
N MET A 16 -3.71 -15.64 -5.17
CA MET A 16 -3.86 -14.44 -4.37
C MET A 16 -4.85 -13.46 -5.00
N ALA A 17 -4.73 -13.22 -6.31
CA ALA A 17 -5.64 -12.37 -7.07
C ALA A 17 -7.10 -12.84 -6.95
N ALA A 18 -7.35 -14.13 -7.18
CA ALA A 18 -8.70 -14.68 -7.15
C ALA A 18 -9.28 -14.73 -5.73
N ALA A 19 -8.46 -15.05 -4.72
CA ALA A 19 -8.86 -15.06 -3.32
C ALA A 19 -9.22 -13.64 -2.84
N ASN A 20 -8.35 -12.67 -3.03
CA ASN A 20 -8.59 -11.28 -2.61
C ASN A 20 -9.79 -10.67 -3.35
N ALA A 21 -9.92 -10.89 -4.65
CA ALA A 21 -11.08 -10.43 -5.41
C ALA A 21 -12.41 -10.97 -4.84
N HIS A 22 -12.43 -12.23 -4.37
CA HIS A 22 -13.61 -12.78 -3.71
C HIS A 22 -13.84 -12.19 -2.31
N TYR A 23 -12.77 -12.07 -1.53
CA TYR A 23 -12.80 -11.57 -0.16
C TYR A 23 -13.35 -10.13 -0.11
N TYR A 24 -12.75 -9.21 -0.88
CA TYR A 24 -13.17 -7.80 -0.94
C TYR A 24 -14.54 -7.58 -1.59
N ALA A 25 -15.01 -8.50 -2.43
CA ALA A 25 -16.33 -8.40 -3.06
C ALA A 25 -17.48 -8.82 -2.14
N THR A 26 -17.21 -9.59 -1.07
CA THR A 26 -18.26 -10.24 -0.27
C THR A 26 -18.34 -9.76 1.18
N ARG A 27 -17.40 -8.92 1.64
CA ARG A 27 -17.25 -8.54 3.06
C ARG A 27 -16.76 -7.12 3.22
N ASP A 28 -17.04 -6.54 4.39
CA ASP A 28 -16.33 -5.38 4.91
C ASP A 28 -15.23 -5.84 5.87
N PRO A 29 -13.96 -5.86 5.44
CA PRO A 29 -12.89 -6.44 6.24
C PRO A 29 -12.29 -5.47 7.26
N LEU A 30 -12.72 -4.20 7.30
CA LEU A 30 -11.99 -3.14 8.00
C LEU A 30 -12.55 -2.81 9.40
N GLY A 31 -11.63 -2.49 10.33
CA GLY A 31 -11.91 -1.90 11.65
C GLY A 31 -12.03 -2.91 12.79
N ALA A 32 -12.42 -2.44 13.98
CA ALA A 32 -12.45 -3.26 15.21
C ALA A 32 -13.43 -4.47 15.18
N ALA A 33 -14.38 -4.45 14.25
CA ALA A 33 -15.29 -5.58 13.99
C ALA A 33 -14.95 -6.34 12.69
N GLY A 34 -13.92 -5.88 11.95
CA GLY A 34 -13.38 -6.51 10.76
C GLY A 34 -12.21 -7.46 11.07
N ASP A 35 -11.49 -7.89 10.03
CA ASP A 35 -10.38 -8.83 10.16
C ASP A 35 -9.05 -8.13 10.50
N PHE A 36 -8.92 -6.83 10.18
CA PHE A 36 -7.74 -6.01 10.48
C PHE A 36 -8.08 -4.52 10.75
N THR A 37 -7.15 -3.83 11.43
CA THR A 37 -7.24 -2.39 11.73
C THR A 37 -6.11 -1.66 11.03
N THR A 38 -6.44 -0.81 10.05
CA THR A 38 -5.48 -0.01 9.27
C THR A 38 -5.18 1.32 9.97
N ALA A 39 -4.09 1.99 9.56
CA ALA A 39 -3.68 3.27 10.16
C ALA A 39 -4.79 4.35 10.16
N PRO A 40 -5.57 4.53 9.08
CA PRO A 40 -6.68 5.49 9.06
C PRO A 40 -7.80 5.17 10.06
N GLU A 41 -8.03 3.89 10.38
CA GLU A 41 -9.07 3.47 11.33
C GLU A 41 -8.59 3.58 12.79
N ILE A 42 -7.28 3.70 13.02
CA ILE A 42 -6.70 3.91 14.36
C ILE A 42 -6.85 5.35 14.80
N SER A 43 -6.55 6.33 13.94
CA SER A 43 -6.60 7.73 14.33
C SER A 43 -6.76 8.70 13.16
N GLN A 44 -7.60 9.71 13.37
CA GLN A 44 -7.72 10.85 12.46
C GLN A 44 -6.38 11.56 12.21
N MET A 45 -5.45 11.47 13.18
CA MET A 45 -4.14 12.10 13.06
C MET A 45 -3.36 11.59 11.85
N PHE A 46 -3.52 10.31 11.50
CA PHE A 46 -2.87 9.72 10.34
C PHE A 46 -3.32 10.41 9.04
N GLY A 47 -4.63 10.49 8.81
CA GLY A 47 -5.17 11.16 7.63
C GLY A 47 -4.90 12.66 7.61
N GLU A 48 -4.85 13.31 8.77
CA GLU A 48 -4.45 14.71 8.87
C GLU A 48 -2.97 14.92 8.50
N MET A 49 -2.06 14.03 8.89
CA MET A 49 -0.65 14.11 8.49
C MET A 49 -0.49 13.94 6.97
N VAL A 50 -1.21 12.98 6.38
CA VAL A 50 -1.25 12.81 4.91
C VAL A 50 -1.79 14.07 4.24
N GLY A 51 -2.89 14.64 4.71
CA GLY A 51 -3.43 15.89 4.17
C GLY A 51 -2.48 17.08 4.30
N ILE A 52 -1.77 17.21 5.42
CA ILE A 52 -0.76 18.24 5.63
C ILE A 52 0.42 18.07 4.67
N TRP A 53 0.90 16.83 4.48
CA TRP A 53 1.96 16.51 3.53
C TRP A 53 1.58 16.92 2.09
N ILE A 54 0.34 16.61 1.68
CA ILE A 54 -0.17 17.02 0.36
C ILE A 54 -0.25 18.55 0.25
N ALA A 55 -0.80 19.22 1.28
CA ALA A 55 -0.96 20.67 1.29
C ALA A 55 0.39 21.40 1.23
N ASP A 56 1.39 20.94 1.97
CA ASP A 56 2.76 21.48 1.93
C ASP A 56 3.36 21.36 0.53
N LEU A 57 3.33 20.16 -0.07
CA LEU A 57 3.83 19.94 -1.43
C LEU A 57 3.14 20.84 -2.45
N TRP A 58 1.81 20.92 -2.39
CA TRP A 58 1.02 21.77 -3.27
C TRP A 58 1.36 23.26 -3.12
N LEU A 59 1.53 23.74 -1.89
CA LEU A 59 1.94 25.12 -1.61
C LEU A 59 3.32 25.41 -2.22
N ARG A 60 4.31 24.54 -1.97
CA ARG A 60 5.68 24.70 -2.49
C ARG A 60 5.77 24.53 -4.00
N ALA A 61 4.86 23.76 -4.61
CA ALA A 61 4.74 23.62 -6.07
C ALA A 61 4.10 24.85 -6.75
N GLY A 62 3.74 25.91 -6.00
CA GLY A 62 3.14 27.11 -6.56
C GLY A 62 1.63 27.03 -6.74
N ARG A 63 0.96 26.17 -5.97
CA ARG A 63 -0.51 26.01 -5.94
C ARG A 63 -1.14 25.64 -7.30
N PRO A 64 -0.60 24.64 -8.02
CA PRO A 64 -1.17 24.24 -9.31
C PRO A 64 -2.57 23.63 -9.14
N ALA A 65 -3.32 23.58 -10.24
CA ALA A 65 -4.49 22.71 -10.34
C ALA A 65 -4.07 21.25 -10.10
N PHE A 66 -4.81 20.53 -9.25
CA PHE A 66 -4.49 19.16 -8.90
C PHE A 66 -5.75 18.31 -8.69
N SER A 67 -5.59 16.99 -8.75
CA SER A 67 -6.59 16.01 -8.34
C SER A 67 -6.08 15.21 -7.15
N TYR A 68 -6.99 14.82 -6.26
CA TYR A 68 -6.70 13.85 -5.21
C TYR A 68 -7.02 12.46 -5.75
N VAL A 69 -6.06 11.55 -5.67
CA VAL A 69 -6.23 10.16 -6.09
C VAL A 69 -5.88 9.24 -4.93
N GLU A 70 -6.73 8.26 -4.63
CA GLU A 70 -6.42 7.23 -3.63
C GLU A 70 -6.58 5.83 -4.24
N LEU A 71 -5.55 5.00 -4.10
CA LEU A 71 -5.53 3.61 -4.54
C LEU A 71 -5.92 2.72 -3.35
N GLY A 72 -6.98 1.93 -3.50
CA GLY A 72 -7.50 1.09 -2.41
C GLY A 72 -7.92 1.88 -1.16
N PRO A 73 -8.87 2.83 -1.26
CA PRO A 73 -9.19 3.75 -0.17
C PRO A 73 -9.91 3.12 1.03
N GLY A 74 -10.19 1.81 1.01
CA GLY A 74 -10.92 1.11 2.06
C GLY A 74 -12.31 1.72 2.27
N ARG A 75 -12.59 2.28 3.44
CA ARG A 75 -13.86 3.01 3.68
C ARG A 75 -13.84 4.48 3.24
N GLY A 76 -12.72 4.97 2.71
CA GLY A 76 -12.51 6.39 2.39
C GLY A 76 -12.28 7.28 3.63
N THR A 77 -11.91 6.67 4.77
CA THR A 77 -11.60 7.39 6.01
C THR A 77 -10.37 8.30 5.81
N LEU A 78 -9.32 7.76 5.18
CA LEU A 78 -8.10 8.48 4.88
C LEU A 78 -8.36 9.69 3.97
N ALA A 79 -9.00 9.49 2.81
CA ALA A 79 -9.46 10.59 1.95
C ALA A 79 -10.23 11.65 2.73
N SER A 80 -11.23 11.26 3.52
CA SER A 80 -12.06 12.20 4.28
C SER A 80 -11.24 13.09 5.21
N ASP A 81 -10.32 12.51 5.98
CA ASP A 81 -9.46 13.27 6.89
C ASP A 81 -8.42 14.11 6.16
N ALA A 82 -7.80 13.57 5.11
CA ALA A 82 -6.81 14.28 4.30
C ALA A 82 -7.44 15.49 3.61
N LEU A 83 -8.60 15.32 2.95
CA LEU A 83 -9.35 16.40 2.30
C LEU A 83 -9.75 17.50 3.29
N ARG A 84 -10.22 17.12 4.47
CA ARG A 84 -10.57 18.07 5.55
C ARG A 84 -9.34 18.84 6.03
N ALA A 85 -8.19 18.19 6.19
CA ALA A 85 -6.95 18.83 6.60
C ALA A 85 -6.41 19.79 5.52
N MET A 86 -6.35 19.34 4.26
CA MET A 86 -5.91 20.14 3.11
C MET A 86 -6.73 21.42 2.93
N ALA A 87 -8.05 21.35 3.10
CA ALA A 87 -8.94 22.50 2.95
C ALA A 87 -8.58 23.67 3.88
N ARG A 88 -7.96 23.41 5.05
CA ARG A 88 -7.51 24.46 5.98
C ARG A 88 -6.39 25.32 5.41
N PHE A 89 -5.67 24.83 4.40
CA PHE A 89 -4.60 25.54 3.70
C PHE A 89 -5.06 26.08 2.32
N GLY A 90 -6.35 25.95 2.00
CA GLY A 90 -6.90 26.30 0.70
C GLY A 90 -6.59 25.30 -0.42
N ALA A 91 -5.98 24.15 -0.08
CA ALA A 91 -5.71 23.08 -1.03
C ALA A 91 -7.01 22.28 -1.28
N VAL A 92 -7.74 22.65 -2.33
CA VAL A 92 -8.98 21.97 -2.74
C VAL A 92 -8.76 21.33 -4.11
N PRO A 93 -8.88 20.00 -4.25
CA PRO A 93 -8.66 19.33 -5.53
C PRO A 93 -9.79 19.65 -6.52
N GLN A 94 -9.47 19.66 -7.82
CA GLN A 94 -10.48 19.77 -8.89
C GLN A 94 -11.29 18.47 -9.06
N GLY A 95 -10.75 17.34 -8.61
CA GLY A 95 -11.41 16.04 -8.64
C GLY A 95 -10.90 15.11 -7.55
N ILE A 96 -11.79 14.27 -7.03
CA ILE A 96 -11.48 13.20 -6.07
C ILE A 96 -11.68 11.89 -6.83
N HIS A 97 -10.60 11.10 -6.96
CA HIS A 97 -10.60 9.86 -7.72
C HIS A 97 -10.20 8.69 -6.82
N LEU A 98 -11.06 7.68 -6.77
CA LEU A 98 -10.89 6.51 -5.91
C LEU A 98 -10.74 5.27 -6.79
N VAL A 99 -9.60 4.57 -6.72
CA VAL A 99 -9.40 3.32 -7.45
C VAL A 99 -9.77 2.16 -6.53
N GLU A 100 -10.95 1.58 -6.78
CA GLU A 100 -11.58 0.58 -5.93
C GLU A 100 -12.34 -0.42 -6.81
N THR A 101 -12.26 -1.72 -6.53
CA THR A 101 -13.01 -2.74 -7.29
C THR A 101 -14.22 -3.28 -6.53
N SER A 102 -14.22 -3.21 -5.20
CA SER A 102 -15.31 -3.71 -4.34
C SER A 102 -16.57 -2.83 -4.45
N PRO A 103 -17.71 -3.37 -4.92
CA PRO A 103 -18.96 -2.62 -4.99
C PRO A 103 -19.45 -2.13 -3.62
N MET A 104 -19.19 -2.91 -2.57
CA MET A 104 -19.61 -2.57 -1.20
C MET A 104 -18.79 -1.42 -0.64
N LEU A 105 -17.46 -1.43 -0.82
CA LEU A 105 -16.60 -0.32 -0.41
C LEU A 105 -16.90 0.94 -1.23
N ARG A 106 -17.12 0.83 -2.55
CA ARG A 106 -17.58 1.96 -3.38
C ARG A 106 -18.86 2.61 -2.85
N ALA A 107 -19.83 1.81 -2.38
CA ALA A 107 -21.05 2.35 -1.80
C ALA A 107 -20.79 3.12 -0.48
N ALA A 108 -19.95 2.58 0.39
CA ALA A 108 -19.54 3.26 1.64
C ALA A 108 -18.74 4.55 1.35
N GLN A 109 -17.81 4.49 0.40
CA GLN A 109 -17.01 5.62 -0.07
C GLN A 109 -17.90 6.71 -0.69
N ALA A 110 -18.86 6.35 -1.55
CA ALA A 110 -19.79 7.32 -2.15
C ALA A 110 -20.68 8.02 -1.11
N ALA A 111 -21.08 7.32 -0.04
CA ALA A 111 -21.82 7.93 1.06
C ALA A 111 -20.96 8.92 1.86
N ARG A 112 -19.67 8.62 2.04
CA ARG A 112 -18.73 9.48 2.78
C ARG A 112 -18.18 10.64 1.95
N LEU A 113 -17.96 10.41 0.65
CA LEU A 113 -17.33 11.32 -0.31
C LEU A 113 -18.21 11.42 -1.57
N PRO A 114 -19.35 12.14 -1.52
CA PRO A 114 -20.30 12.19 -2.64
C PRO A 114 -19.74 12.77 -3.94
N ALA A 115 -18.65 13.55 -3.85
CA ALA A 115 -17.97 14.14 -5.00
C ALA A 115 -16.91 13.20 -5.63
N ALA A 116 -16.68 12.02 -5.06
CA ALA A 116 -15.67 11.08 -5.55
C ALA A 116 -16.13 10.33 -6.80
N VAL A 117 -15.21 10.20 -7.77
CA VAL A 117 -15.37 9.36 -8.96
C VAL A 117 -14.60 8.07 -8.76
N HIS A 118 -15.28 6.93 -8.90
CA HIS A 118 -14.68 5.61 -8.72
C HIS A 118 -14.16 5.04 -10.04
N HIS A 119 -12.96 4.47 -9.99
CA HIS A 119 -12.27 3.84 -11.12
C HIS A 119 -11.99 2.38 -10.80
N GLY A 120 -12.04 1.50 -11.81
CA GLY A 120 -11.71 0.08 -11.64
C GLY A 120 -10.21 -0.18 -11.55
N ASP A 121 -9.42 0.66 -12.22
CA ASP A 121 -7.97 0.60 -12.24
C ASP A 121 -7.39 2.00 -12.51
N ILE A 122 -6.06 2.11 -12.50
CA ILE A 122 -5.34 3.37 -12.72
C ILE A 122 -5.39 3.88 -14.16
N THR A 123 -5.85 3.08 -15.13
CA THR A 123 -5.93 3.47 -16.55
C THR A 123 -7.09 4.42 -16.80
N GLY A 124 -8.16 4.33 -15.99
CA GLY A 124 -9.31 5.23 -16.04
C GLY A 124 -9.07 6.63 -15.44
N LEU A 125 -7.92 6.83 -14.76
CA LEU A 125 -7.63 8.10 -14.12
C LEU A 125 -7.44 9.24 -15.14
N PRO A 126 -8.03 10.43 -14.91
CA PRO A 126 -7.89 11.55 -15.80
C PRO A 126 -6.43 12.05 -15.85
N ASP A 127 -6.08 12.67 -16.97
CA ASP A 127 -4.70 13.12 -17.29
C ASP A 127 -4.66 14.63 -17.60
N ASP A 128 -5.53 15.40 -16.97
CA ASP A 128 -5.76 16.84 -17.22
C ASP A 128 -5.03 17.75 -16.21
N VAL A 129 -4.93 17.33 -14.94
CA VAL A 129 -4.26 18.07 -13.86
C VAL A 129 -3.21 17.20 -13.16
N ALA A 130 -2.35 17.82 -12.34
CA ALA A 130 -1.34 17.09 -11.57
C ALA A 130 -2.02 16.18 -10.52
N PRO A 131 -1.78 14.86 -10.52
CA PRO A 131 -2.35 13.98 -9.52
C PRO A 131 -1.50 13.99 -8.24
N LEU A 132 -2.18 14.07 -7.09
CA LEU A 132 -1.62 13.82 -5.76
C LEU A 132 -2.18 12.49 -5.27
N ILE A 133 -1.37 11.44 -5.43
CA ILE A 133 -1.76 10.04 -5.27
C ILE A 133 -1.40 9.56 -3.86
N VAL A 134 -2.31 8.85 -3.21
CA VAL A 134 -2.07 8.15 -1.94
C VAL A 134 -2.35 6.66 -2.14
N ALA A 135 -1.44 5.82 -1.66
CA ALA A 135 -1.59 4.37 -1.61
C ALA A 135 -1.17 3.90 -0.21
N ASN A 136 -2.16 3.64 0.65
CA ASN A 136 -1.93 3.14 2.01
C ASN A 136 -2.41 1.68 2.08
N GLU A 137 -1.52 0.74 2.42
CA GLU A 137 -1.86 -0.69 2.52
C GLU A 137 -2.57 -1.17 1.24
N PHE A 138 -1.98 -0.81 0.10
CA PHE A 138 -2.50 -1.12 -1.23
C PHE A 138 -1.62 -2.12 -1.95
N PHE A 139 -0.30 -2.01 -1.79
CA PHE A 139 0.65 -2.82 -2.54
C PHE A 139 0.83 -4.21 -1.91
N ASP A 140 0.63 -4.34 -0.59
CA ASP A 140 0.67 -5.63 0.12
C ASP A 140 -0.43 -6.61 -0.34
N ALA A 141 -1.58 -6.08 -0.76
CA ALA A 141 -2.72 -6.85 -1.23
C ALA A 141 -2.62 -7.25 -2.72
N LEU A 142 -1.58 -6.79 -3.43
CA LEU A 142 -1.38 -7.11 -4.84
C LEU A 142 -0.75 -8.49 -5.04
N PRO A 143 -1.09 -9.19 -6.14
CA PRO A 143 -0.58 -10.52 -6.42
C PRO A 143 0.95 -10.62 -6.48
N ILE A 144 1.50 -11.58 -5.72
CA ILE A 144 2.93 -11.92 -5.74
C ILE A 144 3.18 -13.29 -6.39
N HIS A 145 4.27 -13.39 -7.14
CA HIS A 145 4.84 -14.67 -7.55
C HIS A 145 5.82 -15.14 -6.47
N GLN A 146 5.83 -16.44 -6.21
CA GLN A 146 6.80 -17.09 -5.33
C GLN A 146 7.67 -18.05 -6.15
N TYR A 147 8.97 -18.03 -5.92
CA TYR A 147 9.93 -18.95 -6.51
C TYR A 147 10.65 -19.68 -5.39
N VAL A 148 10.88 -20.98 -5.55
CA VAL A 148 11.57 -21.82 -4.56
C VAL A 148 12.80 -22.48 -5.18
N ARG A 149 13.92 -22.44 -4.45
CA ARG A 149 15.14 -23.14 -4.85
C ARG A 149 15.00 -24.64 -4.57
N THR A 150 15.09 -25.44 -5.62
CA THR A 150 15.14 -26.92 -5.54
C THR A 150 16.55 -27.43 -5.85
N CYS A 151 16.78 -28.73 -5.71
CA CYS A 151 18.03 -29.37 -6.16
C CYS A 151 18.30 -29.20 -7.66
N ASP A 152 17.23 -29.05 -8.46
CA ASP A 152 17.31 -28.91 -9.91
C ASP A 152 17.23 -27.42 -10.38
N GLY A 153 17.48 -26.47 -9.47
CA GLY A 153 17.41 -25.04 -9.72
C GLY A 153 16.10 -24.38 -9.25
N TRP A 154 15.85 -23.16 -9.69
CA TRP A 154 14.67 -22.40 -9.27
C TRP A 154 13.40 -22.88 -9.98
N ARG A 155 12.31 -22.97 -9.24
CA ARG A 155 10.97 -23.29 -9.76
C ARG A 155 9.97 -22.28 -9.24
N GLU A 156 9.02 -21.88 -10.07
CA GLU A 156 7.87 -21.11 -9.58
C GLU A 156 7.02 -21.99 -8.66
N ARG A 157 6.57 -21.44 -7.53
CA ARG A 157 5.67 -22.10 -6.59
C ARG A 157 4.25 -21.97 -7.11
N ILE A 158 3.56 -23.10 -7.20
CA ILE A 158 2.18 -23.22 -7.65
C ILE A 158 1.29 -23.75 -6.53
N VAL A 159 0.04 -23.32 -6.50
CA VAL A 159 -1.00 -23.84 -5.60
C VAL A 159 -1.70 -24.99 -6.30
N VAL A 160 -1.69 -26.16 -5.68
CA VAL A 160 -2.32 -27.37 -6.20
C VAL A 160 -3.28 -27.98 -5.19
N ARG A 161 -4.26 -28.73 -5.69
CA ARG A 161 -5.11 -29.57 -4.84
C ARG A 161 -4.42 -30.91 -4.57
N ASP A 162 -4.10 -31.17 -3.31
CA ASP A 162 -3.53 -32.44 -2.85
C ASP A 162 -4.37 -33.00 -1.69
N ARG A 163 -4.87 -34.23 -1.84
CA ARG A 163 -5.74 -34.92 -0.87
C ARG A 163 -6.89 -34.06 -0.32
N GLY A 164 -7.46 -33.20 -1.18
CA GLY A 164 -8.59 -32.33 -0.82
C GLY A 164 -8.20 -30.96 -0.24
N ALA A 165 -6.94 -30.73 0.12
CA ALA A 165 -6.43 -29.43 0.57
C ALA A 165 -5.71 -28.68 -0.56
N LEU A 166 -5.73 -27.35 -0.51
CA LEU A 166 -4.82 -26.54 -1.34
C LEU A 166 -3.47 -26.45 -0.62
N VAL A 167 -2.40 -26.76 -1.34
CA VAL A 167 -1.04 -26.70 -0.83
C VAL A 167 -0.12 -26.10 -1.89
N PRO A 168 0.88 -25.31 -1.47
CA PRO A 168 1.83 -24.77 -2.40
C PRO A 168 2.96 -25.79 -2.65
N LYS A 169 3.35 -25.96 -3.91
CA LYS A 169 4.41 -26.90 -4.34
C LYS A 169 5.31 -26.25 -5.39
N ALA A 170 6.53 -26.75 -5.52
CA ALA A 170 7.39 -26.39 -6.64
C ALA A 170 6.74 -26.83 -7.97
N GLY A 171 6.64 -25.92 -8.92
CA GLY A 171 6.25 -26.21 -10.29
C GLY A 171 7.34 -26.98 -11.04
N SER A 172 7.02 -27.44 -12.24
CA SER A 172 7.94 -28.24 -13.06
C SER A 172 8.80 -27.40 -14.01
N ILE A 173 8.46 -26.12 -14.22
CA ILE A 173 9.11 -25.24 -15.19
C ILE A 173 10.31 -24.53 -14.52
N PRO A 174 11.52 -24.57 -15.10
CA PRO A 174 12.65 -23.78 -14.63
C PRO A 174 12.35 -22.29 -14.63
N ALA A 175 12.71 -21.60 -13.55
CA ALA A 175 12.36 -20.20 -13.30
C ALA A 175 13.56 -19.34 -12.88
N ASP A 176 14.78 -19.79 -13.13
CA ASP A 176 16.01 -19.10 -12.72
C ASP A 176 16.10 -17.66 -13.25
N GLU A 177 15.58 -17.41 -14.45
CA GLU A 177 15.58 -16.06 -15.04
C GLU A 177 14.55 -15.11 -14.42
N ALA A 178 13.48 -15.64 -13.81
CA ALA A 178 12.49 -14.84 -13.12
C ALA A 178 12.94 -14.38 -11.71
N VAL A 179 14.01 -15.00 -11.19
CA VAL A 179 14.60 -14.65 -9.90
C VAL A 179 15.63 -13.53 -10.08
N PRO A 180 15.58 -12.45 -9.25
CA PRO A 180 16.59 -11.40 -9.28
C PRO A 180 18.00 -11.96 -9.16
N ALA A 181 18.93 -11.49 -10.00
CA ALA A 181 20.29 -12.02 -10.10
C ALA A 181 21.01 -12.11 -8.73
N ALA A 182 20.81 -11.11 -7.88
CA ALA A 182 21.39 -11.06 -6.53
C ALA A 182 20.93 -12.21 -5.61
N LEU A 183 19.77 -12.82 -5.88
CA LEU A 183 19.16 -13.86 -5.05
C LEU A 183 19.32 -15.28 -5.65
N ARG A 184 19.85 -15.41 -6.88
CA ARG A 184 19.91 -16.70 -7.59
C ARG A 184 20.80 -17.75 -6.93
N HIS A 185 21.79 -17.32 -6.15
CA HIS A 185 22.80 -18.19 -5.53
C HIS A 185 22.41 -18.71 -4.13
N HIS A 186 21.20 -18.42 -3.66
CA HIS A 186 20.71 -18.95 -2.39
C HIS A 186 20.50 -20.47 -2.43
N GLY A 187 20.59 -21.11 -1.25
CA GLY A 187 20.51 -22.56 -1.09
C GLY A 187 19.10 -23.13 -1.23
N GLU A 188 19.01 -24.46 -1.35
CA GLU A 188 17.73 -25.20 -1.44
C GLU A 188 16.74 -24.82 -0.33
N GLY A 189 15.45 -24.78 -0.68
CA GLY A 189 14.37 -24.37 0.21
C GLY A 189 14.19 -22.86 0.34
N THR A 190 15.11 -22.04 -0.17
CA THR A 190 14.94 -20.58 -0.19
C THR A 190 13.75 -20.19 -1.05
N VAL A 191 12.92 -19.26 -0.55
CA VAL A 191 11.81 -18.65 -1.28
C VAL A 191 12.18 -17.21 -1.66
N VAL A 192 11.82 -16.80 -2.87
CA VAL A 192 11.93 -15.43 -3.36
C VAL A 192 10.58 -14.99 -3.89
N GLU A 193 10.19 -13.76 -3.55
CA GLU A 193 8.93 -13.15 -3.95
C GLU A 193 9.18 -12.03 -4.97
N THR A 194 8.34 -11.93 -5.98
CA THR A 194 8.31 -10.80 -6.90
C THR A 194 6.89 -10.35 -7.17
N ALA A 195 6.69 -9.05 -7.39
CA ALA A 195 5.37 -8.46 -7.61
C ALA A 195 5.31 -7.66 -8.93
N PRO A 196 5.27 -8.30 -10.11
CA PRO A 196 5.22 -7.60 -11.40
C PRO A 196 4.02 -6.66 -11.53
N ALA A 197 2.87 -7.02 -10.94
CA ALA A 197 1.67 -6.17 -10.92
C ALA A 197 1.91 -4.85 -10.16
N ALA A 198 2.53 -4.93 -8.98
CA ALA A 198 2.92 -3.76 -8.20
C ALA A 198 3.90 -2.85 -8.96
N ALA A 199 4.92 -3.46 -9.59
CA ALA A 199 5.88 -2.72 -10.41
C ALA A 199 5.21 -2.02 -11.61
N ALA A 200 4.29 -2.68 -12.30
CA ALA A 200 3.59 -2.10 -13.44
C ALA A 200 2.68 -0.92 -13.05
N ILE A 201 1.96 -1.04 -11.92
CA ILE A 201 1.16 0.06 -11.36
C ILE A 201 2.05 1.25 -10.99
N MET A 202 3.12 0.99 -10.23
CA MET A 202 4.08 2.01 -9.82
C MET A 202 4.70 2.74 -11.02
N GLN A 203 5.17 1.99 -12.02
CA GLN A 203 5.76 2.57 -13.23
C GLN A 203 4.74 3.43 -13.99
N SER A 204 3.48 2.99 -14.09
CA SER A 204 2.41 3.74 -14.76
C SER A 204 2.06 5.03 -14.02
N CYS A 205 1.97 4.99 -12.69
CA CYS A 205 1.79 6.17 -11.84
C CYS A 205 2.97 7.13 -12.00
N ALA A 206 4.20 6.64 -11.89
CA ALA A 206 5.42 7.43 -12.05
C ALA A 206 5.51 8.10 -13.43
N PHE A 207 5.16 7.39 -14.51
CA PHE A 207 5.10 7.96 -15.85
C PHE A 207 4.09 9.11 -15.97
N ARG A 208 2.92 8.97 -15.33
CA ARG A 208 1.93 10.06 -15.26
C ARG A 208 2.47 11.26 -14.49
N LEU A 209 3.08 11.03 -13.32
CA LEU A 209 3.69 12.09 -12.50
C LEU A 209 4.78 12.84 -13.27
N ALA A 210 5.70 12.13 -13.90
CA ALA A 210 6.81 12.72 -14.65
C ALA A 210 6.32 13.65 -15.79
N ARG A 211 5.18 13.32 -16.42
CA ARG A 211 4.58 14.10 -17.51
C ARG A 211 3.73 15.27 -17.03
N ARG A 212 2.97 15.10 -15.94
CA ARG A 212 1.97 16.08 -15.48
C ARG A 212 2.43 16.95 -14.32
N GLY A 213 3.52 16.58 -13.67
CA GLY A 213 3.74 17.02 -12.31
C GLY A 213 2.95 16.16 -11.33
N GLY A 214 3.15 16.41 -10.04
CA GLY A 214 2.46 15.76 -8.94
C GLY A 214 3.39 14.92 -8.08
N ALA A 215 2.80 14.23 -7.13
CA ALA A 215 3.47 13.30 -6.24
C ALA A 215 2.57 12.12 -5.88
N MET A 216 3.19 11.05 -5.41
CA MET A 216 2.56 9.87 -4.85
C MET A 216 3.19 9.56 -3.50
N LEU A 217 2.35 9.24 -2.52
CA LEU A 217 2.75 8.72 -1.23
C LEU A 217 2.35 7.25 -1.13
N VAL A 218 3.31 6.40 -0.82
CA VAL A 218 3.11 4.97 -0.54
C VAL A 218 3.41 4.73 0.92
N ILE A 219 2.46 4.14 1.65
CA ILE A 219 2.64 3.68 3.02
C ILE A 219 2.21 2.22 3.08
N ASP A 220 3.16 1.35 3.40
CA ASP A 220 2.91 -0.08 3.46
C ASP A 220 3.94 -0.76 4.36
N TYR A 221 3.67 -1.99 4.81
CA TYR A 221 4.66 -2.76 5.56
C TYR A 221 5.52 -3.61 4.61
N GLY A 222 6.83 -3.58 4.85
CA GLY A 222 7.75 -4.15 3.89
C GLY A 222 9.22 -3.96 4.22
N TYR A 223 10.05 -4.16 3.21
CA TYR A 223 11.51 -4.16 3.34
C TYR A 223 12.19 -3.40 2.20
N SER A 224 13.50 -3.25 2.28
CA SER A 224 14.35 -2.68 1.23
C SER A 224 15.59 -3.52 1.01
N GLY A 225 16.07 -3.55 -0.22
CA GLY A 225 17.17 -4.39 -0.68
C GLY A 225 16.69 -5.74 -1.21
N PRO A 226 17.58 -6.49 -1.88
CA PRO A 226 17.29 -7.86 -2.25
C PRO A 226 17.08 -8.67 -0.98
N ALA A 227 15.87 -9.19 -0.79
CA ALA A 227 15.54 -10.08 0.32
C ALA A 227 14.93 -11.37 -0.22
N ALA A 228 15.29 -12.48 0.42
CA ALA A 228 14.63 -13.76 0.24
C ALA A 228 13.78 -14.04 1.48
N GLY A 229 12.62 -14.65 1.29
CA GLY A 229 11.65 -14.91 2.35
C GLY A 229 10.31 -15.34 1.77
N ASP A 230 9.54 -16.04 2.60
CA ASP A 230 8.11 -16.32 2.36
C ASP A 230 7.34 -15.34 3.26
N THR A 231 6.79 -14.27 2.66
CA THR A 231 6.05 -13.23 3.38
C THR A 231 4.56 -13.28 3.12
N LEU A 232 4.11 -14.17 2.22
CA LEU A 232 2.70 -14.46 2.02
C LEU A 232 2.05 -14.87 3.35
N GLN A 233 1.12 -14.05 3.80
CA GLN A 233 0.41 -14.26 5.04
C GLN A 233 -1.10 -14.12 4.82
N ALA A 234 -1.84 -14.64 5.78
CA ALA A 234 -3.26 -14.46 5.86
C ALA A 234 -3.66 -14.04 7.26
N VAL A 235 -4.60 -13.11 7.36
CA VAL A 235 -5.14 -12.64 8.63
C VAL A 235 -6.63 -12.94 8.68
N LYS A 236 -7.08 -13.46 9.83
CA LYS A 236 -8.50 -13.65 10.14
C LYS A 236 -8.74 -13.37 11.62
N ASN A 237 -9.70 -12.52 11.95
CA ASN A 237 -10.01 -12.11 13.32
C ASN A 237 -8.75 -11.69 14.12
N HIS A 238 -7.90 -10.84 13.53
CA HIS A 238 -6.62 -10.38 14.12
C HIS A 238 -5.61 -11.50 14.48
N ARG A 239 -5.68 -12.66 13.81
CA ARG A 239 -4.72 -13.76 14.00
C ARG A 239 -4.21 -14.27 12.66
N PHE A 240 -2.97 -14.77 12.67
CA PHE A 240 -2.42 -15.49 11.54
C PHE A 240 -3.29 -16.71 11.20
N ALA A 241 -3.64 -16.81 9.92
CA ALA A 241 -4.35 -17.93 9.34
C ALA A 241 -3.45 -18.62 8.31
N ASN A 242 -3.80 -19.86 7.95
CA ASN A 242 -3.14 -20.53 6.84
C ASN A 242 -3.68 -19.93 5.51
N PRO A 243 -2.82 -19.36 4.65
CA PRO A 243 -3.22 -18.74 3.38
C PRO A 243 -4.00 -19.65 2.43
N PHE A 244 -3.84 -20.97 2.55
CA PHE A 244 -4.40 -21.96 1.63
C PHE A 244 -5.62 -22.70 2.19
N ALA A 245 -5.97 -22.48 3.47
CA ALA A 245 -7.03 -23.27 4.12
C ALA A 245 -8.44 -22.85 3.73
N GLN A 246 -8.70 -21.55 3.59
CA GLN A 246 -10.03 -21.00 3.31
C GLN A 246 -9.93 -19.94 2.20
N PRO A 247 -9.77 -20.34 0.94
CA PRO A 247 -9.51 -19.42 -0.17
C PRO A 247 -10.65 -18.42 -0.36
N GLY A 248 -10.31 -17.13 -0.35
CA GLY A 248 -11.25 -16.01 -0.47
C GLY A 248 -12.07 -15.72 0.79
N GLU A 249 -11.79 -16.42 1.88
CA GLU A 249 -12.45 -16.23 3.18
C GLU A 249 -11.56 -15.50 4.19
N VAL A 250 -10.30 -15.26 3.81
CA VAL A 250 -9.27 -14.57 4.56
C VAL A 250 -8.59 -13.60 3.63
N ASP A 251 -8.15 -12.47 4.17
CA ASP A 251 -7.32 -11.53 3.43
C ASP A 251 -5.92 -12.12 3.24
N LEU A 252 -5.38 -12.02 2.03
CA LEU A 252 -4.03 -12.44 1.72
C LEU A 252 -3.16 -11.23 1.44
N THR A 253 -2.04 -11.15 2.13
CA THR A 253 -1.09 -10.05 1.96
C THR A 253 0.34 -10.55 1.91
N ALA A 254 1.25 -9.71 1.42
CA ALA A 254 2.68 -9.97 1.40
C ALA A 254 3.45 -8.69 1.72
N HIS A 255 4.67 -8.82 2.24
CA HIS A 255 5.53 -7.66 2.49
C HIS A 255 5.90 -6.96 1.19
N VAL A 256 5.86 -5.63 1.19
CA VAL A 256 6.19 -4.82 0.01
C VAL A 256 7.71 -4.67 -0.14
N ASP A 257 8.20 -4.98 -1.35
CA ASP A 257 9.58 -4.67 -1.75
C ASP A 257 9.67 -3.21 -2.22
N PHE A 258 10.07 -2.31 -1.32
CA PHE A 258 10.23 -0.90 -1.64
C PHE A 258 11.39 -0.65 -2.64
N SER A 259 12.38 -1.54 -2.74
CA SER A 259 13.43 -1.40 -3.75
C SER A 259 12.91 -1.69 -5.15
N ALA A 260 12.05 -2.70 -5.31
CA ALA A 260 11.36 -2.96 -6.56
C ALA A 260 10.42 -1.81 -6.97
N LEU A 261 9.68 -1.24 -6.02
CA LEU A 261 8.85 -0.05 -6.26
C LEU A 261 9.69 1.16 -6.68
N ALA A 262 10.79 1.44 -5.98
CA ALA A 262 11.69 2.53 -6.33
C ALA A 262 12.27 2.36 -7.74
N PHE A 263 12.71 1.15 -8.09
CA PHE A 263 13.23 0.85 -9.43
C PHE A 263 12.16 1.07 -10.51
N ALA A 264 10.93 0.61 -10.28
CA ALA A 264 9.81 0.83 -11.19
C ALA A 264 9.46 2.33 -11.35
N ALA A 265 9.49 3.09 -10.26
CA ALA A 265 9.23 4.52 -10.27
C ALA A 265 10.29 5.30 -11.08
N LEU A 266 11.57 4.99 -10.88
CA LEU A 266 12.68 5.55 -11.66
C LEU A 266 12.54 5.19 -13.15
N GLY A 267 12.16 3.95 -13.45
CA GLY A 267 11.88 3.50 -14.82
C GLY A 267 10.68 4.20 -15.47
N GLY A 268 9.78 4.79 -14.69
CA GLY A 268 8.70 5.65 -15.14
C GLY A 268 9.12 7.12 -15.35
N GLY A 269 10.35 7.50 -14.98
CA GLY A 269 10.88 8.86 -15.11
C GLY A 269 10.55 9.80 -13.95
N ALA A 270 10.00 9.28 -12.84
CA ALA A 270 9.82 10.04 -11.61
C ALA A 270 11.04 9.91 -10.69
N LEU A 271 11.12 10.78 -9.68
CA LEU A 271 12.12 10.73 -8.61
C LEU A 271 11.53 10.06 -7.37
N VAL A 272 12.40 9.48 -6.53
CA VAL A 272 12.01 8.74 -5.32
C VAL A 272 12.66 9.37 -4.10
N ALA A 273 11.89 9.52 -3.02
CA ALA A 273 12.36 9.93 -1.71
C ALA A 273 11.97 8.88 -0.66
N GLY A 274 12.94 8.48 0.18
CA GLY A 274 12.79 7.35 1.11
C GLY A 274 13.21 6.00 0.50
N PRO A 275 12.74 4.87 1.05
CA PRO A 275 11.76 4.79 2.14
C PRO A 275 12.33 5.21 3.50
N VAL A 276 11.45 5.64 4.39
CA VAL A 276 11.73 5.87 5.83
C VAL A 276 10.71 5.09 6.66
N SER A 277 10.93 4.90 7.96
CA SER A 277 9.91 4.28 8.81
C SER A 277 8.68 5.18 8.97
N GLN A 278 7.49 4.59 9.08
CA GLN A 278 6.24 5.35 9.25
C GLN A 278 6.31 6.24 10.49
N GLY A 279 6.81 5.71 11.60
CA GLY A 279 6.91 6.44 12.85
C GLY A 279 7.88 7.61 12.78
N GLU A 280 8.97 7.49 12.03
CA GLU A 280 9.87 8.61 11.76
C GLU A 280 9.19 9.67 10.87
N TRP A 281 8.56 9.24 9.77
CA TRP A 281 7.87 10.14 8.84
C TRP A 281 6.76 10.95 9.52
N LEU A 282 5.88 10.30 10.28
CA LEU A 282 4.79 10.96 11.00
C LEU A 282 5.31 11.95 12.05
N ARG A 283 6.39 11.61 12.77
CA ARG A 283 7.02 12.54 13.74
C ARG A 283 7.60 13.76 13.04
N ARG A 284 8.26 13.59 11.89
CA ARG A 284 8.79 14.70 11.07
C ARG A 284 7.69 15.64 10.57
N LEU A 285 6.50 15.12 10.27
CA LEU A 285 5.33 15.92 9.89
C LEU A 285 4.62 16.58 11.08
N GLY A 286 5.01 16.27 12.31
CA GLY A 286 4.49 16.93 13.50
C GLY A 286 3.28 16.24 14.15
N ILE A 287 3.14 14.91 14.01
CA ILE A 287 2.04 14.16 14.65
C ILE A 287 1.97 14.39 16.16
N ASP A 288 3.11 14.56 16.85
CA ASP A 288 3.17 14.81 18.30
C ASP A 288 2.55 16.17 18.67
N ALA A 289 2.79 17.18 17.85
CA ALA A 289 2.17 18.49 18.04
C ALA A 289 0.66 18.42 17.79
N ARG A 290 0.24 17.62 16.80
CA ARG A 290 -1.18 17.43 16.50
C ARG A 290 -1.91 16.69 17.61
N MET A 291 -1.32 15.62 18.14
CA MET A 291 -1.84 14.89 19.30
C MET A 291 -2.05 15.85 20.49
N LYS A 292 -1.04 16.66 20.83
CA LYS A 292 -1.16 17.65 21.91
C LYS A 292 -2.28 18.65 21.68
N ALA A 293 -2.46 19.13 20.45
CA ALA A 293 -3.54 20.05 20.12
C ALA A 293 -4.93 19.40 20.25
N LEU A 294 -5.08 18.14 19.85
CA LEU A 294 -6.32 17.37 20.02
C LEU A 294 -6.62 17.10 21.50
N ALA A 295 -5.61 16.69 22.28
CA ALA A 295 -5.74 16.46 23.71
C ALA A 295 -6.10 17.75 24.48
N ALA A 296 -5.54 18.91 24.08
CA ALA A 296 -5.92 20.19 24.67
C ALA A 296 -7.38 20.59 24.37
N ALA A 297 -7.88 20.24 23.18
CA ALA A 297 -9.26 20.51 22.78
C ALA A 297 -10.27 19.50 23.38
N ALA A 298 -9.83 18.30 23.72
CA ALA A 298 -10.63 17.24 24.35
C ALA A 298 -9.85 16.55 25.47
N PRO A 299 -9.68 17.18 26.65
CA PRO A 299 -8.86 16.66 27.74
C PRO A 299 -9.27 15.25 28.21
N ASP A 300 -10.58 14.95 28.20
CA ASP A 300 -11.11 13.64 28.61
C ASP A 300 -10.69 12.48 27.68
N ARG A 301 -10.16 12.79 26.48
CA ARG A 301 -9.66 11.82 25.50
C ARG A 301 -8.14 11.81 25.38
N ALA A 302 -7.42 12.51 26.25
CA ALA A 302 -5.97 12.68 26.12
C ALA A 302 -5.22 11.34 26.09
N ASP A 303 -5.56 10.41 26.98
CA ASP A 303 -4.92 9.09 27.05
C ASP A 303 -5.24 8.21 25.83
N GLU A 304 -6.49 8.26 25.34
CA GLU A 304 -6.92 7.59 24.11
C GLU A 304 -6.11 8.09 22.90
N LEU A 305 -5.98 9.42 22.76
CA LEU A 305 -5.23 10.06 21.69
C LEU A 305 -3.73 9.75 21.76
N ALA A 306 -3.17 9.71 22.98
CA ALA A 306 -1.78 9.31 23.17
C ALA A 306 -1.56 7.86 22.74
N GLY A 307 -2.42 6.93 23.16
CA GLY A 307 -2.34 5.52 22.75
C GLY A 307 -2.51 5.33 21.24
N GLN A 308 -3.40 6.08 20.60
CA GLN A 308 -3.55 6.09 19.14
C GLN A 308 -2.28 6.58 18.42
N ARG A 309 -1.68 7.67 18.91
CA ARG A 309 -0.40 8.18 18.39
C ARG A 309 0.68 7.12 18.54
N ASP A 310 0.83 6.56 19.74
CA ASP A 310 1.87 5.57 20.04
C ASP A 310 1.74 4.35 19.13
N ARG A 311 0.52 3.85 18.89
CA ARG A 311 0.28 2.73 17.97
C ARG A 311 0.79 3.01 16.55
N LEU A 312 0.70 4.26 16.09
CA LEU A 312 1.13 4.67 14.75
C LEU A 312 2.64 4.88 14.62
N VAL A 313 3.33 5.28 15.70
CA VAL A 313 4.72 5.78 15.64
C VAL A 313 5.75 4.96 16.40
N GLU A 314 5.34 4.15 17.38
CA GLU A 314 6.28 3.41 18.21
C GLU A 314 6.82 2.17 17.47
N PRO A 315 8.12 1.86 17.61
CA PRO A 315 8.78 0.80 16.84
C PRO A 315 8.20 -0.60 17.03
N ASP A 316 7.68 -0.89 18.22
CA ASP A 316 7.05 -2.16 18.60
C ASP A 316 5.58 -2.28 18.14
N ALA A 317 5.05 -1.21 17.55
CA ALA A 317 3.75 -1.15 16.90
C ALA A 317 3.92 -0.98 15.38
N MET A 318 3.28 0.02 14.78
CA MET A 318 3.37 0.26 13.33
C MET A 318 4.61 1.05 12.94
N GLY A 319 5.30 1.69 13.89
CA GLY A 319 6.29 2.72 13.62
C GLY A 319 7.49 2.27 12.78
N GLU A 320 7.97 1.04 12.98
CA GLU A 320 9.15 0.52 12.28
C GLU A 320 8.82 -0.43 11.12
N LEU A 321 7.79 -1.28 11.30
CA LEU A 321 7.40 -2.27 10.30
C LEU A 321 6.81 -1.60 9.05
N PHE A 322 5.99 -0.56 9.24
CA PHE A 322 5.46 0.23 8.14
C PHE A 322 6.52 1.22 7.66
N ARG A 323 6.60 1.38 6.34
CA ARG A 323 7.49 2.31 5.66
C ARG A 323 6.67 3.30 4.85
N ALA A 324 7.18 4.52 4.76
CA ALA A 324 6.68 5.53 3.86
C ALA A 324 7.70 5.76 2.74
N MET A 325 7.23 5.89 1.50
CA MET A 325 8.01 6.29 0.32
C MET A 325 7.23 7.32 -0.47
N ALA A 326 7.92 8.34 -0.96
CA ALA A 326 7.33 9.31 -1.88
C ALA A 326 7.95 9.19 -3.27
N ILE A 327 7.10 9.36 -4.28
CA ILE A 327 7.46 9.44 -5.69
C ILE A 327 6.99 10.80 -6.18
N HIS A 328 7.82 11.54 -6.89
CA HIS A 328 7.44 12.87 -7.36
C HIS A 328 7.98 13.18 -8.75
N ALA A 329 7.29 14.08 -9.44
CA ALA A 329 7.76 14.56 -10.72
C ALA A 329 9.10 15.32 -10.58
N PRO A 330 10.00 15.26 -11.57
CA PRO A 330 11.25 16.03 -11.55
C PRO A 330 11.04 17.55 -11.45
N THR A 331 9.88 18.04 -11.87
CA THR A 331 9.48 19.46 -11.81
C THR A 331 8.81 19.86 -10.51
N TRP A 332 8.57 18.91 -9.60
CA TRP A 332 7.91 19.16 -8.32
C TRP A 332 8.92 19.24 -7.17
N PRO A 333 8.59 19.97 -6.08
CA PRO A 333 9.43 20.03 -4.90
C PRO A 333 9.71 18.65 -4.31
N VAL A 334 10.87 18.50 -3.66
CA VAL A 334 11.18 17.29 -2.89
C VAL A 334 10.13 17.13 -1.77
N PRO A 335 9.50 15.95 -1.62
CA PRO A 335 8.56 15.66 -0.54
C PRO A 335 9.17 15.78 0.86
N GLU A 336 8.44 16.44 1.77
CA GLU A 336 8.85 16.58 3.16
C GLU A 336 8.78 15.27 3.93
N GLY A 337 9.60 15.16 4.98
CA GLY A 337 9.63 14.00 5.86
C GLY A 337 10.54 12.85 5.41
N PHE A 338 11.22 12.96 4.26
CA PHE A 338 12.04 11.89 3.68
C PHE A 338 13.55 12.16 3.65
N ALA A 339 14.01 13.38 3.92
CA ALA A 339 15.44 13.69 3.94
C ALA A 339 16.15 12.98 5.12
N HIS A 340 17.31 12.37 4.91
CA HIS A 340 18.12 11.89 6.03
C HIS A 340 18.67 13.09 6.84
N PRO A 341 18.80 12.99 8.18
CA PRO A 341 19.52 14.01 8.93
C PRO A 341 20.98 14.01 8.43
N GLY A 342 21.36 15.04 7.66
CA GLY A 342 22.72 15.22 7.13
C GLY A 342 22.90 15.12 5.61
N GLY A 343 21.85 14.93 4.82
CA GLY A 343 21.93 15.09 3.35
C GLY A 343 21.79 16.56 2.93
N PRO A 344 22.48 17.04 1.87
CA PRO A 344 22.32 18.41 1.41
C PRO A 344 20.90 18.63 0.88
N SER A 345 20.29 19.71 1.35
CA SER A 345 19.05 20.33 0.85
C SER A 345 19.18 20.82 -0.58
#